data_AF-A0AAW4F4N5-F1
#
_entry.id   AF-A0AAW4F4N5-F1
#
_cell.length_a   1.000
_cell.length_b   1.000
_cell.length_c   1.000
_cell.angle_alpha   90.00
_cell.angle_beta   90.00
_cell.angle_gamma   90.00
#
_symmetry.space_group_name_H-M   'P 1'
#
loop_
_entity.id
_entity.type
_entity.pdbx_description
1 polymer ?
#
loop_
_entity_poly.entity_id
_entity_poly.type
_entity_poly.pdbx_seq_one_letter_code
_entity_poly.pdbx_strand_id
1 'polypeptide(L)'
;MKLLNIYEDKDEAEVALSKISGEKRLASERDGTVTIYNLFGQPTWGNFYKLDLFNLRELQEILLLRKEGKPIDQKRYEEIIITLRYVSRSFDLSIPEHWL
;
A
#
# COMPACT_ATOMS: atom_id res chain seq x y z
N MET A 1 15.51 -2.69 0.17
CA MET A 1 14.34 -1.85 -0.21
C MET A 1 13.78 -2.20 -1.61
N LYS A 2 12.48 -1.94 -1.87
CA LYS A 2 11.82 -2.01 -3.20
C LYS A 2 11.15 -0.67 -3.52
N LEU A 3 10.85 -0.39 -4.79
CA LEU A 3 10.03 0.77 -5.18
C LEU A 3 8.60 0.56 -4.66
N LEU A 4 8.10 1.47 -3.82
CA LEU A 4 6.78 1.37 -3.20
C LEU A 4 5.74 2.22 -3.93
N ASN A 5 6.11 3.42 -4.35
CA ASN A 5 5.25 4.32 -5.11
C ASN A 5 6.08 5.37 -5.87
N ILE A 6 5.46 6.03 -6.85
CA ILE A 6 6.03 7.15 -7.61
C ILE A 6 5.12 8.36 -7.40
N TYR A 7 5.72 9.52 -7.18
CA TYR A 7 5.03 10.79 -7.02
C TYR A 7 5.52 11.79 -8.06
N GLU A 8 4.65 12.69 -8.51
CA GLU A 8 5.03 13.82 -9.38
C GLU A 8 5.30 15.09 -8.57
N ASP A 9 4.72 15.19 -7.37
CA ASP A 9 4.95 16.29 -6.44
C ASP A 9 5.97 15.93 -5.36
N LYS A 10 6.88 16.86 -5.08
CA LYS A 10 7.97 16.64 -4.12
C LYS A 10 7.48 16.60 -2.68
N ASP A 11 6.58 17.52 -2.33
CA ASP A 11 6.11 17.68 -0.95
C ASP A 11 5.25 16.47 -0.56
N GLU A 12 4.41 15.98 -1.47
CA GLU A 12 3.69 14.71 -1.30
C GLU A 12 4.63 13.53 -1.09
N ALA A 13 5.71 13.46 -1.88
CA ALA A 13 6.69 12.39 -1.78
C ALA A 13 7.48 12.42 -0.46
N GLU A 14 7.85 13.61 0.03
CA GLU A 14 8.51 13.80 1.33
C GLU A 14 7.56 13.46 2.48
N VAL A 15 6.28 13.85 2.40
CA VAL A 15 5.24 13.45 3.35
C VAL A 15 5.09 11.93 3.37
N ALA A 16 5.04 11.29 2.20
CA ALA A 16 4.96 9.83 2.09
C ALA A 16 6.19 9.13 2.71
N LEU A 17 7.39 9.63 2.43
CA LEU A 17 8.64 9.15 3.03
C LEU A 17 8.60 9.26 4.56
N SER A 18 8.07 10.36 5.11
CA SER A 18 8.00 10.57 6.57
C SER A 18 7.10 9.55 7.28
N LYS A 19 6.04 9.08 6.62
CA LYS A 19 5.05 8.15 7.19
C LYS A 19 5.61 6.73 7.37
N ILE A 20 6.41 6.24 6.42
CA ILE A 20 6.87 4.84 6.42
C ILE A 20 8.04 4.60 7.39
N SER A 21 8.19 3.36 7.83
CA SER A 21 9.21 2.94 8.80
C SER A 21 10.19 1.93 8.18
N GLY A 22 11.36 1.79 8.81
CA GLY A 22 12.44 0.92 8.33
C GLY A 22 13.32 1.59 7.28
N GLU A 23 14.11 0.78 6.57
CA GLU A 23 14.98 1.25 5.48
C GLU A 23 14.15 1.91 4.38
N LYS A 24 14.43 3.19 4.08
CA LYS A 24 13.68 4.01 3.12
C LYS A 24 14.57 5.04 2.44
N ARG A 25 14.22 5.39 1.20
CA ARG A 25 14.94 6.37 0.38
C ARG A 25 13.99 7.01 -0.62
N LEU A 26 14.07 8.32 -0.78
CA LEU A 26 13.43 9.04 -1.88
C LEU A 26 14.48 9.42 -2.91
N ALA A 27 14.23 9.14 -4.18
CA ALA A 27 15.11 9.50 -5.28
C ALA A 27 14.33 10.24 -6.35
N SER A 28 14.83 11.40 -6.79
CA SER A 28 14.27 12.12 -7.94
C SER A 28 14.84 11.57 -9.24
N GLU A 29 13.99 11.40 -10.26
CA GLU A 29 14.36 10.99 -11.60
C GLU A 29 13.72 11.94 -12.62
N ARG A 30 14.41 12.22 -13.73
CA ARG A 30 13.79 12.93 -14.85
C ARG A 30 13.18 11.92 -15.80
N ASP A 31 11.86 11.95 -15.92
CA ASP A 31 11.10 11.22 -16.91
C ASP A 31 10.64 12.18 -18.01
N GLY A 32 11.43 12.25 -19.07
CA GLY A 32 11.28 13.25 -20.13
C GLY A 32 11.42 14.69 -19.60
N THR A 33 10.32 15.45 -19.62
CA THR A 33 10.27 16.84 -19.13
C THR A 33 9.80 16.96 -17.68
N VAL A 34 9.38 15.85 -17.06
CA VAL A 34 8.82 15.84 -15.70
C VAL A 34 9.88 15.30 -14.74
N THR A 35 9.88 15.81 -13.51
CA THR A 35 10.66 15.21 -12.42
C THR A 35 9.69 14.38 -11.59
N ILE A 36 9.97 13.08 -11.49
CA ILE A 36 9.25 12.16 -10.63
C ILE A 36 10.08 11.83 -9.39
N TYR A 37 9.41 11.42 -8.33
CA TYR A 37 10.01 11.09 -7.05
C TYR A 37 9.67 9.64 -6.69
N ASN A 38 10.67 8.78 -6.88
CA ASN A 38 10.59 7.35 -6.62
C ASN A 38 10.79 7.08 -5.12
N LEU A 39 9.73 6.64 -4.44
CA LEU A 39 9.77 6.27 -3.02
C LEU A 39 10.16 4.79 -2.89
N PHE A 40 11.40 4.55 -2.48
CA PHE A 40 11.88 3.23 -2.10
C PHE A 40 11.71 3.00 -0.59
N GLY A 41 11.32 1.79 -0.21
CA GLY A 41 11.22 1.42 1.18
C GLY A 41 11.13 -0.09 1.40
N GLN A 42 11.02 -0.50 2.66
CA GLN A 42 10.69 -1.88 3.01
C GLN A 42 9.22 -2.16 2.67
N PRO A 43 8.93 -3.15 1.81
CA PRO A 43 7.56 -3.53 1.53
C PRO A 43 6.99 -4.23 2.76
N THR A 44 6.01 -3.61 3.39
CA THR A 44 5.25 -4.20 4.49
C THR A 44 3.82 -3.74 4.37
N TRP A 45 2.86 -4.57 4.79
CA TRP A 45 1.45 -4.16 4.81
C TRP A 45 1.23 -2.89 5.64
N GLY A 46 1.98 -2.70 6.72
CA GLY A 46 1.95 -1.48 7.52
C GLY A 46 2.43 -0.25 6.74
N ASN A 47 3.51 -0.34 5.97
CA ASN A 47 3.97 0.76 5.13
C ASN A 47 2.98 1.05 3.99
N PHE A 48 2.42 0.02 3.34
CA PHE A 48 1.39 0.20 2.33
C PHE A 48 0.13 0.87 2.89
N TYR A 49 -0.30 0.50 4.09
CA TYR A 49 -1.43 1.13 4.78
C TYR A 49 -1.14 2.62 5.06
N LYS A 50 0.06 2.95 5.55
CA LYS A 50 0.45 4.35 5.81
C LYS A 50 0.56 5.19 4.53
N LEU A 51 0.87 4.56 3.41
CA LEU A 51 0.90 5.18 2.08
C LEU A 51 -0.47 5.24 1.40
N ASP A 52 -1.52 4.72 2.04
CA ASP A 52 -2.86 4.62 1.48
C ASP A 52 -2.94 3.79 0.18
N LEU A 53 -2.12 2.75 0.09
CA LEU A 53 -2.05 1.88 -1.08
C LEU A 53 -2.93 0.64 -0.90
N PHE A 54 -3.36 0.08 -2.04
CA PHE A 54 -4.02 -1.22 -2.15
C PHE A 54 -5.30 -1.39 -1.31
N ASN A 55 -6.01 -0.29 -1.05
CA ASN A 55 -7.32 -0.31 -0.38
C ASN A 55 -7.30 -0.92 1.03
N LEU A 56 -6.17 -0.84 1.74
CA LEU A 56 -6.01 -1.46 3.06
C LEU A 56 -6.89 -0.80 4.15
N ARG A 57 -7.23 0.49 4.02
CA ARG A 57 -8.20 1.14 4.92
C ARG A 57 -9.61 0.58 4.75
N GLU A 58 -10.04 0.43 3.50
CA GLU A 58 -11.33 -0.16 3.16
C GLU A 58 -11.40 -1.63 3.62
N LEU A 59 -10.31 -2.39 3.45
CA LEU A 59 -10.23 -3.75 3.99
C LEU A 59 -10.41 -3.76 5.52
N GLN A 60 -9.76 -2.84 6.24
CA GLN A 60 -9.89 -2.75 7.69
C GLN A 60 -11.35 -2.53 8.11
N GLU A 61 -12.07 -1.65 7.42
CA GLU A 61 -13.49 -1.38 7.67
C GLU A 61 -14.35 -2.62 7.40
N ILE A 62 -14.15 -3.30 6.28
CA ILE A 62 -14.85 -4.54 5.93
C ILE A 62 -14.59 -5.63 6.99
N LEU A 63 -13.34 -5.82 7.41
CA LEU A 63 -12.99 -6.82 8.42
C LEU A 63 -13.60 -6.49 9.79
N LEU A 64 -13.72 -5.21 10.13
CA LEU A 64 -14.40 -4.77 11.35
C LEU A 64 -15.90 -5.09 11.31
N LEU A 65 -16.58 -4.79 10.19
CA LEU A 65 -17.98 -5.14 9.99
C LEU A 65 -18.20 -6.66 10.05
N ARG A 66 -17.32 -7.44 9.41
CA ARG A 66 -17.34 -8.91 9.45
C ARG A 66 -17.21 -9.42 10.89
N LYS A 67 -16.29 -8.85 11.68
CA LYS A 67 -16.09 -9.20 13.09
C LYS A 67 -17.32 -8.88 13.95
N GLU A 68 -18.04 -7.82 13.64
CA GLU A 68 -19.28 -7.42 14.30
C GLU A 68 -20.51 -8.22 13.84
N GLY A 69 -20.37 -9.13 12.88
CA GLY A 69 -21.48 -9.89 12.29
C GLY A 69 -22.42 -9.04 11.42
N LYS A 70 -21.96 -7.85 11.00
CA LYS A 70 -22.71 -6.97 10.10
C LYS A 70 -22.57 -7.44 8.65
N PRO A 71 -23.54 -7.12 7.77
CA PRO A 71 -23.40 -7.40 6.35
C PRO A 71 -22.20 -6.63 5.78
N ILE A 72 -21.44 -7.31 4.93
CA ILE A 72 -20.32 -6.73 4.17
C ILE A 72 -20.60 -6.85 2.68
N ASP A 73 -20.00 -5.94 1.90
CA ASP A 73 -19.94 -6.12 0.45
C ASP A 73 -18.91 -7.22 0.12
N GLN A 74 -19.42 -8.44 -0.05
CA GLN A 74 -18.60 -9.62 -0.34
C GLN A 74 -17.85 -9.48 -1.67
N LYS A 75 -18.45 -8.85 -2.68
CA LYS A 75 -17.81 -8.66 -3.98
C LYS A 75 -16.61 -7.72 -3.83
N ARG A 76 -16.80 -6.62 -3.09
CA ARG A 76 -15.73 -5.66 -2.86
C ARG A 76 -14.57 -6.24 -2.05
N TYR A 77 -14.89 -7.03 -1.02
CA TYR A 77 -13.91 -7.79 -0.27
C TYR A 77 -13.06 -8.69 -1.18
N GLU A 78 -13.70 -9.47 -2.06
CA GLU A 78 -12.99 -10.36 -2.98
C GLU A 78 -12.08 -9.63 -3.96
N GLU A 79 -12.51 -8.48 -4.50
CA GLU A 79 -11.69 -7.63 -5.37
C GLU A 79 -10.41 -7.15 -4.66
N ILE A 80 -10.54 -6.72 -3.40
CA ILE A 80 -9.39 -6.31 -2.59
C ILE A 80 -8.47 -7.51 -2.35
N ILE A 81 -9.00 -8.67 -1.95
CA ILE A 81 -8.19 -9.86 -1.71
C ILE A 81 -7.45 -10.33 -2.98
N ILE A 82 -8.08 -10.28 -4.16
CA ILE A 82 -7.42 -10.58 -5.43
C ILE A 82 -6.22 -9.64 -5.66
N THR A 83 -6.43 -8.34 -5.44
CA THR A 83 -5.36 -7.33 -5.55
C THR A 83 -4.23 -7.62 -4.57
N LEU A 84 -4.54 -7.93 -3.31
CA LEU A 84 -3.53 -8.24 -2.30
C LEU A 84 -2.75 -9.51 -2.62
N ARG A 85 -3.36 -10.53 -3.25
CA ARG A 85 -2.64 -11.74 -3.71
C ARG A 85 -1.64 -11.44 -4.82
N TYR A 86 -1.94 -10.47 -5.68
CA TYR A 86 -0.98 -10.03 -6.69
C TYR A 86 0.17 -9.26 -6.03
N VAL A 87 -0.14 -8.28 -5.19
CA VAL A 87 0.84 -7.47 -4.45
C VAL A 87 1.74 -8.36 -3.59
N SER A 88 1.16 -9.34 -2.89
CA SER A 88 1.91 -10.23 -2.00
C SER A 88 2.98 -11.02 -2.76
N ARG A 89 2.68 -11.49 -3.98
CA ARG A 89 3.65 -12.16 -4.84
C ARG A 89 4.73 -11.21 -5.36
N SER A 90 4.35 -10.03 -5.82
CA SER A 90 5.30 -9.03 -6.35
C SER A 90 6.28 -8.54 -5.28
N PHE A 91 5.81 -8.43 -4.04
CA PHE A 91 6.60 -7.92 -2.93
C PHE A 91 7.21 -9.02 -2.03
N ASP A 92 6.90 -10.29 -2.26
CA ASP A 92 7.29 -11.44 -1.44
C ASP A 92 6.80 -11.33 0.01
N LEU A 93 5.49 -11.12 0.15
CA LEU A 93 4.78 -10.99 1.42
C LEU A 93 3.77 -12.11 1.58
N SER A 94 3.52 -12.51 2.83
CA SER A 94 2.36 -13.32 3.21
C SER A 94 1.17 -12.43 3.55
N ILE A 95 -0.03 -12.77 3.06
CA ILE A 95 -1.26 -12.14 3.52
C ILE A 95 -1.61 -12.74 4.89
N PRO A 96 -1.92 -11.92 5.93
CA PRO A 96 -2.38 -12.44 7.21
C PRO A 96 -3.65 -13.28 7.09
N GLU A 97 -3.70 -14.46 7.73
CA GLU A 97 -4.84 -15.39 7.62
C GLU A 97 -6.16 -14.77 8.10
N HIS A 98 -6.12 -13.91 9.11
CA HIS A 98 -7.30 -13.22 9.62
C HIS A 98 -7.89 -12.19 8.66
N TRP A 99 -7.23 -11.92 7.52
CA TRP A 99 -7.78 -11.11 6.43
C TRP A 99 -8.53 -11.94 5.39
N LEU A 100 -8.43 -13.27 5.45
CA LEU A 100 -8.97 -14.21 4.44
C LEU A 100 -10.35 -14.80 4.84
#